data_AF-A0A2K5CPF8-F1
#
_entry.id   AF-A0A2K5CPF8-F1
#
_cell.length_a   1.000
_cell.length_b   1.000
_cell.length_c   1.000
_cell.angle_alpha   90.00
_cell.angle_beta   90.00
_cell.angle_gamma   90.00
#
_symmetry.space_group_name_H-M   'P 1'
#
loop_
_entity.id
_entity.type
_entity.pdbx_description
1 polymer ?
#
loop_
_entity_poly.entity_id
_entity_poly.type
_entity_poly.pdbx_seq_one_letter_code
_entity_poly.pdbx_strand_id
1 'polypeptide(L)'
;MAGDTHCPTEPLAREGTLWEALRALLPHTKEDLKLDLGEKVERSMVTLLQRATELFYKGRRAECLQTSEVILDYSWEKLNTGTWRDVDKDWRQVYAMGCLLKVLCLCQAPGDATTVAAALRVCDMGLLMGAAILGDILLKVAAILQAHLPGKRPAQGSTPEQPCTKVDVENPDLEKFPKFAKAPFESCILSPGEVLFIPVKHWHYVRALDLSFSVSFWWS
;
A
#
# COMPACT_ATOMS: atom_id res chain seq x y z
N MET A 1 44.47 -35.21 4.83
CA MET A 1 44.69 -33.75 4.85
C MET A 1 43.78 -33.11 3.82
N ALA A 2 43.08 -32.05 4.24
CA ALA A 2 42.23 -31.15 3.45
C ALA A 2 40.94 -31.76 2.84
N GLY A 3 39.76 -31.17 2.99
CA GLY A 3 39.40 -29.93 3.66
C GLY A 3 37.87 -29.83 3.76
N ASP A 4 37.41 -29.28 4.88
CA ASP A 4 36.02 -29.00 5.18
C ASP A 4 35.43 -28.01 4.16
N THR A 5 34.35 -28.42 3.49
CA THR A 5 33.52 -27.54 2.68
C THR A 5 32.61 -26.72 3.59
N HIS A 6 33.05 -25.51 3.88
CA HIS A 6 32.27 -24.50 4.58
C HIS A 6 31.03 -24.13 3.73
N CYS A 7 29.84 -24.37 4.28
CA CYS A 7 28.59 -23.79 3.81
C CYS A 7 28.62 -22.28 4.10
N PRO A 8 28.27 -21.38 3.15
CA PRO A 8 28.16 -19.96 3.48
C PRO A 8 26.89 -19.72 4.29
N THR A 9 27.07 -19.54 5.58
CA THR A 9 26.12 -18.96 6.52
C THR A 9 25.94 -17.47 6.19
N GLU A 10 24.90 -17.10 5.45
CA GLU A 10 24.38 -15.71 5.47
C GLU A 10 22.85 -15.66 5.49
N PRO A 11 22.24 -15.71 6.69
CA PRO A 11 20.93 -15.09 6.93
C PRO A 11 21.01 -13.83 7.79
N LEU A 12 22.09 -13.65 8.57
CA LEU A 12 22.14 -12.68 9.67
C LEU A 12 22.34 -11.21 9.23
N ALA A 13 22.76 -10.95 7.99
CA ALA A 13 23.09 -9.60 7.51
C ALA A 13 21.87 -8.78 7.02
N ARG A 14 20.70 -9.40 6.82
CA ARG A 14 19.50 -8.70 6.26
C ARG A 14 18.56 -8.13 7.31
N GLU A 15 18.83 -8.39 8.59
CA GLU A 15 17.91 -8.12 9.70
C GLU A 15 18.08 -6.71 10.26
N GLY A 16 19.33 -6.28 10.49
CA GLY A 16 19.65 -4.90 10.89
C GLY A 16 19.28 -3.88 9.80
N THR A 17 19.45 -4.27 8.53
CA THR A 17 19.20 -3.38 7.38
C THR A 17 17.73 -3.04 7.21
N LEU A 18 16.80 -3.94 7.54
CA LEU A 18 15.37 -3.70 7.37
C LEU A 18 14.88 -2.61 8.33
N TRP A 19 15.14 -2.77 9.63
CA TRP A 19 14.70 -1.81 10.63
C TRP A 19 15.38 -0.46 10.46
N GLU A 20 16.68 -0.45 10.12
CA GLU A 20 17.41 0.79 9.81
C GLU A 20 16.80 1.54 8.62
N ALA A 21 16.48 0.82 7.53
CA ALA A 21 15.85 1.41 6.35
C ALA A 21 14.45 1.98 6.67
N LEU A 22 13.64 1.26 7.45
CA LEU A 22 12.33 1.75 7.90
C LEU A 22 12.47 2.96 8.82
N ARG A 23 13.43 2.94 9.75
CA ARG A 23 13.68 4.05 10.68
C ARG A 23 14.15 5.31 9.96
N ALA A 24 14.90 5.18 8.87
CA ALA A 24 15.35 6.30 8.05
C ALA A 24 14.19 7.05 7.34
N LEU A 25 13.05 6.40 7.13
CA LEU A 25 11.85 7.04 6.57
C LEU A 25 11.05 7.84 7.60
N LEU A 26 11.25 7.57 8.89
CA LEU A 26 10.39 8.11 9.95
C LEU A 26 10.95 9.41 10.52
N PRO A 27 10.08 10.37 10.88
CA PRO A 27 10.50 11.56 11.57
C PRO A 27 11.20 11.26 12.91
N HIS A 28 12.18 12.09 13.27
CA HIS A 28 12.92 11.95 14.52
C HIS A 28 12.05 12.26 15.74
N THR A 29 11.04 13.13 15.59
CA THR A 29 10.15 13.55 16.68
C THR A 29 8.73 13.01 16.48
N LYS A 30 7.98 12.88 17.58
CA LYS A 30 6.59 12.40 17.53
C LYS A 30 5.63 13.47 16.99
N GLU A 31 6.01 14.73 17.11
CA GLU A 31 5.26 15.90 16.66
C GLU A 31 5.11 15.89 15.13
N ASP A 32 6.16 15.46 14.43
CA ASP A 32 6.18 15.35 12.97
C ASP A 32 5.42 14.13 12.42
N LEU A 33 5.08 13.16 13.27
CA LEU A 33 4.24 12.01 12.91
C LEU A 33 2.74 12.30 13.08
N LYS A 34 2.37 13.51 13.52
CA LYS A 34 0.99 13.88 13.80
C LYS A 34 0.18 14.08 12.51
N LEU A 35 -1.06 13.60 12.53
CA LEU A 35 -2.06 13.93 11.51
C LEU A 35 -2.85 15.16 11.91
N ASP A 36 -3.15 16.01 10.93
CA ASP A 36 -4.14 17.06 11.06
C ASP A 36 -5.52 16.48 10.70
N LEU A 37 -6.31 16.13 11.72
CA LEU A 37 -7.60 15.47 11.58
C LEU A 37 -8.72 16.47 11.91
N GLY A 38 -9.75 16.51 11.09
CA GLY A 38 -10.93 17.35 11.27
C GLY A 38 -11.90 16.80 12.32
N GLU A 39 -13.04 17.47 12.44
CA GLU A 39 -14.03 17.24 13.51
C GLU A 39 -14.82 15.92 13.36
N LYS A 40 -14.74 15.25 12.20
CA LYS A 40 -15.47 14.01 11.95
C LYS A 40 -14.85 12.78 12.64
N VAL A 41 -13.59 12.87 13.05
CA VAL A 41 -12.91 11.82 13.84
C VAL A 41 -13.14 12.10 15.31
N GLU A 42 -13.60 11.11 16.09
CA GLU A 42 -13.89 11.34 17.50
C GLU A 42 -12.61 11.69 18.28
N ARG A 43 -12.75 12.57 19.28
CA ARG A 43 -11.62 13.01 20.14
C ARG A 43 -10.93 11.83 20.84
N SER A 44 -11.67 10.78 21.17
CA SER A 44 -11.14 9.54 21.73
C SER A 44 -10.16 8.87 20.76
N MET A 45 -10.49 8.82 19.47
CA MET A 45 -9.61 8.25 18.43
C MET A 45 -8.36 9.10 18.23
N VAL A 46 -8.49 10.43 18.22
CA VAL A 46 -7.32 11.33 18.15
C VAL A 46 -6.38 11.11 19.34
N THR A 47 -6.94 10.95 20.54
CA THR A 47 -6.16 10.66 21.75
C THR A 47 -5.48 9.29 21.67
N LEU A 48 -6.17 8.30 21.12
CA LEU A 48 -5.64 6.94 20.94
C LEU A 48 -4.47 6.91 19.95
N LEU A 49 -4.56 7.64 18.84
CA LEU A 49 -3.47 7.82 17.88
C LEU A 49 -2.24 8.49 18.49
N GLN A 50 -2.45 9.55 19.28
CA GLN A 50 -1.38 10.22 20.00
C GLN A 50 -0.71 9.26 20.99
N ARG A 51 -1.50 8.45 21.68
CA ARG A 51 -0.99 7.44 22.61
C ARG A 51 -0.20 6.35 21.89
N ALA A 52 -0.70 5.83 20.77
CA ALA A 52 0.01 4.82 19.98
C ALA A 52 1.36 5.35 19.49
N THR A 53 1.38 6.59 18.98
CA THR A 53 2.62 7.26 18.57
C THR A 53 3.58 7.43 19.74
N GLU A 54 3.09 7.86 20.90
CA GLU A 54 3.92 7.98 22.11
C GLU A 54 4.52 6.63 22.53
N LEU A 55 3.72 5.55 22.53
CA LEU A 55 4.18 4.21 22.85
C LEU A 55 5.26 3.73 21.86
N PHE A 56 5.10 4.03 20.57
CA PHE A 56 6.09 3.75 19.54
C PHE A 56 7.44 4.42 19.83
N TYR A 57 7.46 5.73 20.05
CA TYR A 57 8.70 6.47 20.32
C TYR A 57 9.31 6.12 21.69
N LYS A 58 8.52 5.68 22.66
CA LYS A 58 9.00 5.14 23.95
C LYS A 58 9.52 3.70 23.85
N GLY A 59 9.45 3.05 22.69
CA GLY A 59 9.87 1.67 22.51
C GLY A 59 8.94 0.63 23.13
N ARG A 60 7.72 1.00 23.55
CA ARG A 60 6.72 0.10 24.14
C ARG A 60 5.96 -0.64 23.05
N ARG A 61 6.67 -1.52 22.34
CA ARG A 61 6.21 -2.20 21.11
C ARG A 61 4.91 -2.97 21.26
N ALA A 62 4.80 -3.82 22.29
CA ALA A 62 3.62 -4.68 22.46
C ALA A 62 2.34 -3.85 22.66
N GLU A 63 2.42 -2.79 23.45
CA GLU A 63 1.30 -1.88 23.68
C GLU A 63 1.02 -1.01 22.48
N CYS A 64 2.05 -0.57 21.75
CA CYS A 64 1.86 0.15 20.49
C CYS A 64 1.17 -0.73 19.46
N LEU A 65 1.57 -2.00 19.33
CA LEU A 65 0.94 -2.97 18.44
C LEU A 65 -0.52 -3.16 18.82
N GLN A 66 -0.81 -3.46 20.10
CA GLN A 66 -2.19 -3.62 20.58
C GLN A 66 -3.03 -2.36 20.35
N THR A 67 -2.48 -1.17 20.62
CA THR A 67 -3.18 0.09 20.40
C THR A 67 -3.44 0.33 18.91
N SER A 68 -2.47 0.01 18.04
CA SER A 68 -2.63 0.11 16.59
C SER A 68 -3.71 -0.84 16.05
N GLU A 69 -3.88 -2.02 16.66
CA GLU A 69 -4.95 -2.96 16.29
C GLU A 69 -6.33 -2.40 16.64
N VAL A 70 -6.49 -1.82 17.84
CA VAL A 70 -7.75 -1.15 18.21
C VAL A 70 -8.08 0.00 17.25
N ILE A 71 -7.07 0.79 16.84
CA ILE A 71 -7.24 1.86 15.86
C ILE A 71 -7.70 1.29 14.52
N LEU A 72 -7.08 0.21 14.06
CA LEU A 72 -7.40 -0.45 12.79
C LEU A 72 -8.81 -1.02 12.79
N ASP A 73 -9.22 -1.73 13.84
CA ASP A 73 -10.55 -2.33 13.95
C ASP A 73 -11.64 -1.25 13.90
N TYR A 74 -11.48 -0.20 14.70
CA TYR A 74 -12.47 0.89 14.74
C TYR A 74 -12.52 1.67 13.43
N SER A 75 -11.35 2.03 12.87
CA SER A 75 -11.33 2.76 11.60
C SER A 75 -11.82 1.91 10.44
N TRP A 76 -11.57 0.59 10.43
CA TRP A 76 -12.15 -0.33 9.45
C TRP A 76 -13.67 -0.29 9.44
N GLU A 77 -14.31 -0.32 10.61
CA GLU A 77 -15.77 -0.19 10.72
C GLU A 77 -16.26 1.13 10.11
N LYS A 78 -15.56 2.25 10.38
CA LYS A 78 -15.89 3.56 9.82
C LYS A 78 -15.74 3.61 8.29
N LEU A 79 -14.70 2.97 7.75
CA LEU A 79 -14.48 2.88 6.30
C LEU A 79 -15.51 2.00 5.59
N ASN A 80 -16.07 1.02 6.29
CA ASN A 80 -17.03 0.06 5.72
C ASN A 80 -18.48 0.35 6.13
N THR A 81 -18.75 1.53 6.69
CA THR A 81 -20.12 1.98 6.98
C THR A 81 -20.66 2.80 5.81
N GLY A 82 -21.63 2.25 5.08
CA GLY A 82 -22.31 2.95 3.99
C GLY A 82 -21.57 2.89 2.65
N THR A 83 -21.79 3.88 1.79
CA THR A 83 -21.18 3.93 0.46
C THR A 83 -19.77 4.51 0.51
N TRP A 84 -18.83 3.89 -0.21
CA TRP A 84 -17.42 4.30 -0.21
C TRP A 84 -17.18 5.78 -0.58
N ARG A 85 -18.07 6.36 -1.40
CA ARG A 85 -18.02 7.78 -1.78
C ARG A 85 -18.17 8.74 -0.59
N ASP A 86 -18.88 8.32 0.44
CA ASP A 86 -19.19 9.14 1.62
C ASP A 86 -18.16 8.94 2.75
N VAL A 87 -17.20 8.02 2.55
CA VAL A 87 -16.14 7.73 3.51
C VAL A 87 -15.24 8.95 3.65
N ASP A 88 -15.15 9.45 4.87
CA ASP A 88 -14.37 10.64 5.15
C ASP A 88 -12.86 10.41 4.97
N LYS A 89 -12.18 11.40 4.39
CA LYS A 89 -10.73 11.36 4.16
C LYS A 89 -9.96 11.19 5.47
N ASP A 90 -10.41 11.80 6.55
CA ASP A 90 -9.73 11.75 7.84
C ASP A 90 -9.75 10.32 8.41
N TRP A 91 -10.87 9.61 8.26
CA TRP A 91 -10.95 8.19 8.62
C TRP A 91 -9.99 7.32 7.81
N ARG A 92 -9.78 7.65 6.54
CA ARG A 92 -8.79 6.96 5.69
C ARG A 92 -7.36 7.28 6.13
N GLN A 93 -7.08 8.48 6.62
CA GLN A 93 -5.78 8.81 7.22
C GLN A 93 -5.56 8.10 8.56
N VAL A 94 -6.59 7.98 9.40
CA VAL A 94 -6.55 7.21 10.66
C VAL A 94 -6.19 5.75 10.37
N TYR A 95 -6.88 5.13 9.40
CA TYR A 95 -6.61 3.75 9.00
C TYR A 95 -5.17 3.57 8.47
N ALA A 96 -4.72 4.49 7.60
CA ALA A 96 -3.34 4.48 7.09
C ALA A 96 -2.30 4.59 8.21
N MET A 97 -2.53 5.44 9.22
CA MET A 97 -1.64 5.59 10.37
C MET A 97 -1.64 4.33 11.26
N GLY A 98 -2.80 3.72 11.47
CA GLY A 98 -2.91 2.43 12.16
C GLY A 98 -2.09 1.34 11.46
N CYS A 99 -2.19 1.26 10.12
CA CYS A 99 -1.39 0.34 9.30
C CYS A 99 0.11 0.61 9.47
N LEU A 100 0.53 1.88 9.36
CA LEU A 100 1.93 2.26 9.51
C LEU A 100 2.49 1.83 10.87
N LEU A 101 1.80 2.17 11.96
CA LEU A 101 2.25 1.83 13.32
C LEU A 101 2.31 0.32 13.53
N LYS A 102 1.31 -0.44 13.04
CA LYS A 102 1.31 -1.90 13.10
C LYS A 102 2.48 -2.51 12.33
N VAL A 103 2.72 -2.06 11.10
CA VAL A 103 3.85 -2.49 10.26
C VAL A 103 5.18 -2.26 10.99
N LEU A 104 5.38 -1.06 11.53
CA LEU A 104 6.60 -0.73 12.25
C LEU A 104 6.79 -1.59 13.49
N CYS A 105 5.72 -1.88 14.24
CA CYS A 105 5.78 -2.76 15.41
C CYS A 105 6.15 -4.20 15.04
N LEU A 106 5.62 -4.72 13.92
CA LEU A 106 5.96 -6.06 13.42
C LEU A 106 7.44 -6.15 12.99
N CYS A 107 7.99 -5.10 12.39
CA CYS A 107 9.34 -5.10 11.83
C CYS A 107 10.46 -4.71 12.82
N GLN A 108 10.16 -4.39 14.07
CA GLN A 108 11.16 -4.04 15.08
C GLN A 108 11.82 -5.25 15.78
N ALA A 109 11.26 -6.46 15.62
CA ALA A 109 11.86 -7.72 16.10
C ALA A 109 12.66 -8.37 14.96
N PRO A 110 13.57 -9.33 15.24
CA PRO A 110 14.17 -10.15 14.18
C PRO A 110 13.05 -10.81 13.37
N GLY A 111 12.81 -10.25 12.19
CA GLY A 111 11.65 -10.55 11.37
C GLY A 111 11.94 -11.77 10.52
N ASP A 112 11.31 -12.88 10.84
CA ASP A 112 11.25 -14.00 9.91
C ASP A 112 10.43 -13.60 8.66
N ALA A 113 10.59 -14.35 7.57
CA ALA A 113 9.90 -14.04 6.32
C ALA A 113 8.37 -13.97 6.48
N THR A 114 7.80 -14.70 7.43
CA THR A 114 6.36 -14.68 7.69
C THR A 114 5.89 -13.35 8.30
N THR A 115 6.68 -12.78 9.23
CA THR A 115 6.40 -11.48 9.84
C THR A 115 6.53 -10.36 8.82
N VAL A 116 7.55 -10.38 7.96
CA VAL A 116 7.72 -9.38 6.88
C VAL A 116 6.56 -9.49 5.89
N ALA A 117 6.10 -10.69 5.55
CA ALA A 117 4.94 -10.88 4.68
C ALA A 117 3.63 -10.40 5.34
N ALA A 118 3.48 -10.61 6.65
CA ALA A 118 2.34 -10.08 7.40
C ALA A 118 2.34 -8.54 7.44
N ALA A 119 3.51 -7.93 7.67
CA ALA A 119 3.68 -6.49 7.60
C ALA A 119 3.35 -5.95 6.20
N LEU A 120 3.81 -6.62 5.14
CA LEU A 120 3.49 -6.21 3.77
C LEU A 120 1.98 -6.23 3.51
N ARG A 121 1.25 -7.27 3.95
CA ARG A 121 -0.21 -7.33 3.84
C ARG A 121 -0.92 -6.17 4.54
N VAL A 122 -0.46 -5.80 5.74
CA VAL A 122 -1.01 -4.65 6.48
C VAL A 122 -0.72 -3.33 5.73
N CYS A 123 0.47 -3.22 5.15
CA CYS A 123 0.87 -2.06 4.35
C CYS A 123 0.01 -1.92 3.09
N ASP A 124 -0.20 -3.03 2.35
CA ASP A 124 -1.03 -3.08 1.15
C ASP A 124 -2.49 -2.69 1.46
N MET A 125 -3.04 -3.15 2.59
CA MET A 125 -4.37 -2.71 3.04
C MET A 125 -4.40 -1.22 3.34
N GLY A 126 -3.36 -0.68 3.96
CA GLY A 126 -3.23 0.76 4.20
C GLY A 126 -3.17 1.57 2.90
N LEU A 127 -2.50 1.07 1.87
CA LEU A 127 -2.46 1.68 0.53
C LEU A 127 -3.81 1.59 -0.19
N LEU A 128 -4.53 0.48 -0.01
CA LEU A 128 -5.81 0.25 -0.68
C LEU A 128 -6.96 1.04 -0.04
N MET A 129 -7.07 1.00 1.28
CA MET A 129 -8.19 1.55 2.04
C MET A 129 -7.89 2.94 2.60
N GLY A 130 -6.64 3.20 2.94
CA GLY A 130 -6.22 4.45 3.56
C GLY A 130 -6.08 5.60 2.56
N ALA A 131 -5.69 6.76 3.10
CA ALA A 131 -5.31 7.93 2.33
C ALA A 131 -3.79 8.16 2.45
N ALA A 132 -3.21 8.85 1.49
CA ALA A 132 -1.80 9.24 1.54
C ALA A 132 -1.52 10.06 2.82
N ILE A 133 -0.50 9.63 3.56
CA ILE A 133 0.02 10.30 4.76
C ILE A 133 1.53 10.44 4.66
N LEU A 134 2.09 11.49 5.28
CA LEU A 134 3.53 11.69 5.46
C LEU A 134 4.35 11.54 4.16
N GLY A 135 3.83 12.07 3.04
CA GLY A 135 4.49 11.97 1.73
C GLY A 135 4.62 10.53 1.23
N ASP A 136 3.49 9.83 1.18
CA ASP A 136 3.35 8.45 0.69
C ASP A 136 4.25 7.44 1.43
N ILE A 137 4.34 7.59 2.77
CA ILE A 137 5.24 6.77 3.58
C ILE A 137 4.94 5.28 3.46
N LEU A 138 3.67 4.88 3.37
CA LEU A 138 3.28 3.47 3.20
C LEU A 138 3.81 2.90 1.88
N LEU A 139 3.84 3.69 0.80
CA LEU A 139 4.40 3.25 -0.48
C LEU A 139 5.90 2.96 -0.36
N LYS A 140 6.62 3.84 0.34
CA LYS A 140 8.06 3.69 0.61
C LYS A 140 8.34 2.48 1.53
N VAL A 141 7.51 2.29 2.56
CA VAL A 141 7.59 1.15 3.48
C VAL A 141 7.34 -0.16 2.74
N ALA A 142 6.31 -0.24 1.90
CA ALA A 142 6.02 -1.42 1.08
C ALA A 142 7.20 -1.81 0.18
N ALA A 143 7.83 -0.81 -0.47
CA ALA A 143 9.02 -1.05 -1.30
C ALA A 143 10.20 -1.64 -0.51
N ILE A 144 10.42 -1.16 0.72
CA ILE A 144 11.45 -1.71 1.61
C ILE A 144 11.11 -3.16 2.01
N LEU A 145 9.87 -3.43 2.41
CA LEU A 145 9.43 -4.78 2.82
C LEU A 145 9.58 -5.79 1.68
N GLN A 146 9.17 -5.42 0.46
CA GLN A 146 9.29 -6.27 -0.72
C GLN A 146 10.75 -6.60 -1.06
N ALA A 147 11.69 -5.68 -0.85
CA ALA A 147 13.11 -5.93 -1.08
C ALA A 147 13.72 -6.96 -0.10
N HIS A 148 13.09 -7.15 1.07
CA HIS A 148 13.57 -8.06 2.12
C HIS A 148 12.88 -9.43 2.11
N LEU A 149 11.79 -9.62 1.34
CA LEU A 149 11.15 -10.92 1.20
C LEU A 149 11.93 -11.86 0.26
N PRO A 150 12.17 -13.13 0.66
CA PRO A 150 12.74 -14.14 -0.22
C PRO A 150 11.70 -14.61 -1.25
N GLY A 151 11.76 -14.01 -2.45
CA GLY A 151 10.98 -14.39 -3.64
C GLY A 151 9.76 -13.50 -3.86
N LYS A 152 9.49 -12.92 -5.03
CA LYS A 152 10.06 -13.01 -6.38
C LYS A 152 10.24 -11.56 -6.81
N ARG A 153 11.48 -11.04 -6.93
CA ARG A 153 11.68 -10.00 -7.96
C ARG A 153 11.10 -10.63 -9.22
N PRO A 154 10.18 -10.01 -9.98
CA PRO A 154 9.96 -10.50 -11.33
C PRO A 154 11.36 -10.59 -11.92
N ALA A 155 11.74 -11.80 -12.34
CA ALA A 155 13.02 -11.99 -12.97
C ALA A 155 13.16 -10.89 -14.01
N GLN A 156 14.33 -10.25 -14.09
CA GLN A 156 14.76 -9.77 -15.39
C GLN A 156 14.78 -11.00 -16.30
N GLY A 157 13.66 -11.20 -16.96
CA GLY A 157 13.24 -12.46 -17.54
C GLY A 157 11.89 -12.16 -18.14
N SER A 158 11.93 -11.38 -19.23
CA SER A 158 10.89 -11.22 -20.25
C SER A 158 9.50 -11.71 -19.84
N THR A 159 8.89 -11.14 -18.80
CA THR A 159 7.45 -10.93 -18.85
C THR A 159 7.24 -10.07 -20.09
N PRO A 160 6.36 -10.43 -21.03
CA PRO A 160 5.91 -9.41 -21.97
C PRO A 160 5.40 -8.30 -21.08
N GLU A 161 6.08 -7.15 -21.10
CA GLU A 161 5.54 -5.93 -20.55
C GLU A 161 4.09 -5.89 -21.02
N GLN A 162 3.13 -5.74 -20.09
CA GLN A 162 1.75 -5.51 -20.50
C GLN A 162 1.83 -4.41 -21.56
N PRO A 163 1.42 -4.67 -22.82
CA PRO A 163 1.57 -3.69 -23.86
C PRO A 163 0.76 -2.47 -23.45
N CYS A 164 1.44 -1.43 -22.97
CA CYS A 164 0.84 -0.13 -22.78
C CYS A 164 0.85 0.55 -24.15
N THR A 165 -0.26 1.14 -24.56
CA THR A 165 -0.27 1.93 -25.81
C THR A 165 0.68 3.12 -25.63
N LYS A 166 1.54 3.38 -26.62
CA LYS A 166 2.33 4.63 -26.67
C LYS A 166 1.49 5.86 -27.01
N VAL A 167 0.17 5.67 -27.12
CA VAL A 167 -0.81 6.67 -27.55
C VAL A 167 -1.62 7.05 -26.31
N ASP A 168 -1.68 8.36 -26.05
CA ASP A 168 -2.70 8.94 -25.17
C ASP A 168 -4.04 8.86 -25.90
N VAL A 169 -5.00 8.13 -25.33
CA VAL A 169 -6.30 7.88 -25.96
C VAL A 169 -7.15 9.14 -26.00
N GLU A 170 -7.02 10.04 -25.02
CA GLU A 170 -7.83 11.27 -24.94
C GLU A 170 -7.18 12.44 -25.70
N ASN A 171 -5.86 12.44 -25.83
CA ASN A 171 -5.13 13.45 -26.59
C ASN A 171 -4.04 12.82 -27.50
N PRO A 172 -4.44 12.09 -28.56
CA PRO A 172 -3.49 11.35 -29.39
C PRO A 172 -2.62 12.27 -30.24
N ASP A 173 -1.30 12.06 -30.20
CA ASP A 173 -0.36 12.64 -31.16
C ASP A 173 -0.56 11.99 -32.54
N LEU A 174 -1.36 12.64 -33.38
CA LEU A 174 -1.70 12.16 -34.72
C LEU A 174 -0.58 12.35 -35.74
N GLU A 175 0.44 13.17 -35.46
CA GLU A 175 1.62 13.24 -36.31
C GLU A 175 2.44 11.96 -36.16
N LYS A 176 2.57 11.48 -34.93
CA LYS A 176 3.31 10.27 -34.59
C LYS A 176 2.50 8.99 -34.79
N PHE A 177 1.19 9.02 -34.55
CA PHE A 177 0.29 7.86 -34.61
C PHE A 177 -0.95 8.11 -35.50
N PRO A 178 -0.76 8.44 -36.79
CA PRO A 178 -1.87 8.84 -37.67
C PRO A 178 -2.93 7.74 -37.89
N LYS A 179 -2.56 6.47 -37.70
CA LYS A 179 -3.50 5.34 -37.82
C LYS A 179 -4.52 5.28 -36.66
N PHE A 180 -4.20 5.87 -35.51
CA PHE A 180 -5.06 5.82 -34.33
C PHE A 180 -6.41 6.52 -34.58
N ALA A 181 -6.41 7.64 -35.31
CA ALA A 181 -7.63 8.38 -35.64
C ALA A 181 -8.69 7.58 -36.43
N LYS A 182 -8.30 6.48 -37.08
CA LYS A 182 -9.20 5.64 -37.89
C LYS A 182 -9.51 4.29 -37.23
N ALA A 183 -8.95 4.01 -36.06
CA ALA A 183 -9.19 2.76 -35.37
C ALA A 183 -10.62 2.73 -34.81
N PRO A 184 -11.44 1.70 -35.10
CA PRO A 184 -12.74 1.58 -34.47
C PRO A 184 -12.58 1.25 -32.98
N PHE A 185 -13.47 1.81 -32.16
CA PHE A 185 -13.50 1.56 -30.72
C PHE A 185 -14.93 1.56 -30.19
N GLU A 186 -15.11 0.95 -29.03
CA GLU A 186 -16.33 1.04 -28.23
C GLU A 186 -16.03 1.82 -26.95
N SER A 187 -17.02 2.56 -26.46
CA SER A 187 -16.90 3.35 -25.23
C SER A 187 -18.17 3.23 -24.40
N CYS A 188 -18.01 3.19 -23.08
CA CYS A 188 -19.12 3.17 -22.14
C CYS A 188 -18.75 3.95 -20.87
N ILE A 189 -19.77 4.44 -20.15
CA ILE A 189 -19.62 4.94 -18.78
C ILE A 189 -20.16 3.84 -17.86
N LEU A 190 -19.26 3.21 -17.11
CA LEU A 190 -19.63 2.14 -16.18
C LEU A 190 -20.08 2.72 -14.83
N SER A 191 -21.31 2.41 -14.43
CA SER A 191 -21.93 2.89 -13.19
C SER A 191 -21.83 1.88 -12.05
N PRO A 192 -21.99 2.29 -10.79
CA PRO A 192 -21.99 1.37 -9.65
C PRO A 192 -23.03 0.24 -9.82
N GLY A 193 -22.60 -1.01 -9.63
CA GLY A 193 -23.45 -2.19 -9.77
C GLY A 193 -23.44 -2.83 -11.17
N GLU A 194 -22.88 -2.15 -12.17
CA GLU A 194 -22.72 -2.70 -13.52
C GLU A 194 -21.46 -3.54 -13.66
N VAL A 195 -21.48 -4.47 -14.63
CA VAL A 195 -20.34 -5.33 -14.94
C VAL A 195 -20.00 -5.19 -16.41
N LEU A 196 -18.74 -4.87 -16.70
CA LEU A 196 -18.19 -4.84 -18.06
C LEU A 196 -17.41 -6.13 -18.33
N PHE A 197 -17.81 -6.87 -19.37
CA PHE A 197 -17.00 -7.97 -19.88
C PHE A 197 -16.00 -7.47 -20.91
N ILE A 198 -14.70 -7.70 -20.65
CA ILE A 198 -13.61 -7.36 -21.58
C ILE A 198 -13.04 -8.68 -22.11
N PRO A 199 -13.23 -9.02 -23.40
CA PRO A 199 -12.73 -10.27 -23.96
C PRO A 199 -11.20 -10.36 -23.90
N VAL A 200 -10.68 -11.59 -23.86
CA VAL A 200 -9.23 -11.85 -23.83
C VAL A 200 -8.55 -11.13 -25.01
N LYS A 201 -7.44 -10.42 -24.73
CA LYS A 201 -6.67 -9.59 -25.65
C LYS A 201 -7.34 -8.30 -26.14
N HIS A 202 -8.50 -7.89 -25.61
CA HIS A 202 -9.05 -6.56 -25.92
C HIS A 202 -8.27 -5.44 -25.22
N TRP A 203 -7.91 -4.42 -26.00
CA TRP A 203 -7.36 -3.17 -25.49
C TRP A 203 -8.46 -2.40 -24.77
N HIS A 204 -8.16 -1.87 -23.58
CA HIS A 204 -9.10 -1.09 -22.80
C HIS A 204 -8.37 0.12 -22.19
N TYR A 205 -9.06 1.26 -22.22
CA TYR A 205 -8.65 2.50 -21.56
C TYR A 205 -9.73 2.85 -20.55
N VAL A 206 -9.32 3.24 -19.35
CA VAL A 206 -10.23 3.56 -18.25
C VAL A 206 -9.83 4.89 -17.64
N ARG A 207 -10.79 5.80 -17.53
CA ARG A 207 -10.67 7.03 -16.75
C ARG A 207 -11.78 7.09 -15.71
N ALA A 208 -11.40 7.33 -14.45
CA ALA A 208 -12.35 7.60 -13.40
C ALA A 208 -12.97 9.00 -13.59
N LEU A 209 -14.30 9.09 -13.63
CA LEU A 209 -15.03 10.36 -13.70
C LEU A 209 -15.23 10.99 -12.31
N ASP A 210 -15.31 10.15 -11.28
CA ASP A 210 -15.47 10.48 -9.86
C ASP A 210 -14.47 9.67 -9.02
N LEU A 211 -14.43 9.89 -7.69
CA LEU A 211 -13.83 8.93 -6.76
C LEU A 211 -14.45 7.55 -7.00
N SER A 212 -13.65 6.61 -7.47
CA SER A 212 -14.10 5.31 -7.98
C SER A 212 -13.35 4.16 -7.32
N PHE A 213 -14.04 3.02 -7.17
CA PHE A 213 -13.48 1.73 -6.79
C PHE A 213 -14.07 0.66 -7.71
N SER A 214 -13.23 -0.20 -8.27
CA SER A 214 -13.65 -1.25 -9.22
C SER A 214 -12.93 -2.56 -8.90
N VAL A 215 -13.62 -3.68 -9.13
CA VAL A 215 -13.07 -5.04 -8.91
C VAL A 215 -13.03 -5.78 -10.23
N SER A 216 -11.84 -6.26 -10.62
CA SER A 216 -11.65 -7.07 -11.82
C SER A 216 -11.45 -8.54 -11.48
N PHE A 217 -12.21 -9.42 -12.13
CA PHE A 217 -12.01 -10.86 -12.08
C PHE A 217 -11.35 -11.32 -13.38
N TRP A 218 -10.33 -12.19 -13.29
CA TRP A 218 -9.60 -12.74 -14.45
C TRP A 218 -9.75 -14.26 -14.42
N TRP A 219 -10.25 -14.86 -15.49
CA TRP A 219 -10.51 -16.31 -15.60
C TRP A 219 -10.10 -16.86 -16.97
N SER A 220 -10.00 -18.18 -17.11
CA SER A 220 -9.68 -18.89 -18.36
C SER A 220 -10.56 -20.11 -18.56
#